data_AF-A0A6V7HP45-F1
#
_entry.id   AF-A0A6V7HP45-F1
#
_cell.length_a   1.000
_cell.length_b   1.000
_cell.length_c   1.000
_cell.angle_alpha   90.00
_cell.angle_beta   90.00
_cell.angle_gamma   90.00
#
_symmetry.space_group_name_H-M   'P 1'
#
loop_
_entity.id
_entity.type
_entity.pdbx_description
1 polymer ?
#
loop_
_entity_poly.entity_id
_entity_poly.type
_entity_poly.pdbx_seq_one_letter_code
_entity_poly.pdbx_strand_id
1 'polypeptide(L)' 'KGKDNSFELGRYFKKVYGSWLDVDNRNDTSEFYTNVVERTIITAKLVASGLFSKPFDN' A
#
# COMPACT_ATOMS: atom_id res chain seq x y z
N LYS A 1 -2.13 8.46 14.21
CA LYS A 1 -0.81 8.91 13.70
C LYS A 1 -0.04 7.80 12.98
N GLY A 2 0.49 6.77 13.66
CA GLY A 2 1.28 5.73 12.97
C GLY A 2 0.53 4.95 11.88
N LYS A 3 -0.73 4.59 12.14
CA LYS A 3 -1.59 3.91 11.16
C LYS A 3 -1.88 4.80 9.94
N ASP A 4 -2.31 6.03 10.19
CA ASP A 4 -2.59 7.02 9.13
C ASP A 4 -1.36 7.27 8.26
N ASN A 5 -0.19 7.48 8.89
CA ASN A 5 1.07 7.65 8.17
C ASN A 5 1.42 6.45 7.28
N SER A 6 1.11 5.23 7.72
CA SER A 6 1.36 4.01 6.94
C SER A 6 0.46 3.93 5.71
N PHE A 7 -0.81 4.32 5.86
CA PHE A 7 -1.74 4.41 4.74
C PHE A 7 -1.32 5.51 3.74
N GLU A 8 -0.96 6.69 4.24
CA GLU A 8 -0.47 7.79 3.41
C GLU A 8 0.82 7.43 2.64
N LEU A 9 1.71 6.67 3.28
CA LEU A 9 2.89 6.14 2.61
C LEU A 9 2.53 5.24 1.43
N GLY A 10 1.50 4.39 1.59
CA GLY A 10 0.95 3.59 0.50
C GLY A 10 0.44 4.45 -0.67
N ARG A 11 -0.33 5.51 -0.37
CA ARG A 11 -0.82 6.43 -1.40
C ARG A 11 0.31 7.17 -2.11
N TYR A 12 1.35 7.55 -1.37
CA TYR A 12 2.56 8.12 -1.95
C TYR A 12 3.23 7.13 -2.93
N PHE A 13 3.38 5.86 -2.55
CA PHE A 13 3.91 4.84 -3.47
C PHE A 13 3.03 4.63 -4.69
N LYS A 14 1.69 4.66 -4.57
CA LYS A 14 0.78 4.64 -5.73
C LYS A 14 1.06 5.81 -6.68
N LYS A 15 1.24 7.01 -6.14
CA LYS A 15 1.53 8.20 -6.95
C LYS A 15 2.86 8.11 -7.71
N VAL A 16 3.90 7.55 -7.06
CA VAL A 16 5.26 7.53 -7.63
C VAL A 16 5.48 6.31 -8.54
N TYR A 17 4.98 5.14 -8.14
CA TYR A 17 5.28 3.85 -8.76
C TYR A 17 4.06 3.16 -9.35
N GLY A 18 2.85 3.71 -9.20
CA GLY A 18 1.60 3.04 -9.57
C GLY A 18 1.55 2.58 -11.02
N SER A 19 2.07 3.41 -11.95
CA SER A 19 2.14 3.05 -13.37
C SER A 19 3.15 1.94 -13.66
N TRP A 20 4.23 1.85 -12.89
CA TRP A 20 5.25 0.81 -13.07
C TRP A 20 4.81 -0.52 -12.45
N LEU A 21 4.12 -0.45 -11.31
CA LEU A 21 3.58 -1.58 -10.57
C LEU A 21 2.23 -2.08 -11.13
N ASP A 22 1.70 -1.43 -12.16
CA ASP A 22 0.38 -1.69 -12.74
C ASP A 22 -0.71 -1.82 -11.65
N VAL A 23 -0.68 -0.95 -10.64
CA VAL A 23 -1.48 -1.10 -9.40
C VAL A 23 -3.00 -1.12 -9.63
N ASP A 24 -3.46 -0.64 -10.77
CA ASP A 24 -4.87 -0.63 -11.15
C ASP A 24 -5.29 -1.93 -11.85
N ASN A 25 -4.33 -2.69 -12.37
CA ASN A 25 -4.51 -4.00 -12.98
C ASN A 25 -3.97 -5.05 -12.00
N ARG A 26 -4.85 -5.59 -11.16
CA ARG A 26 -4.51 -6.53 -10.06
C ARG A 26 -4.04 -7.92 -10.54
N ASN A 27 -3.39 -8.00 -11.69
CA ASN A 27 -2.74 -9.21 -12.19
C ASN A 27 -1.40 -9.39 -11.46
N ASP A 28 -1.52 -9.64 -10.15
CA ASP A 28 -0.55 -10.17 -9.18
C ASP A 28 0.94 -10.18 -9.56
N THR A 29 1.71 -9.27 -8.95
CA THR A 29 3.19 -9.40 -8.83
C THR A 29 3.77 -8.89 -7.50
N SER A 30 2.95 -8.36 -6.58
CA SER A 30 3.47 -7.66 -5.39
C SER A 30 3.37 -8.52 -4.12
N GLU A 31 4.51 -8.94 -3.60
CA GLU A 31 4.62 -9.64 -2.32
C GLU A 31 5.08 -8.68 -1.21
N PHE A 32 4.47 -8.78 -0.04
CA PHE A 32 4.83 -7.98 1.13
C PHE A 32 5.44 -8.88 2.21
N TYR A 33 6.69 -8.59 2.57
CA TYR A 33 7.42 -9.31 3.60
C TYR A 33 7.47 -8.51 4.89
N THR A 34 7.23 -9.17 6.02
CA THR A 34 7.28 -8.53 7.35
C THR A 34 7.88 -9.47 8.39
N ASN A 35 8.43 -8.89 9.45
CA ASN A 35 8.72 -9.64 10.68
C ASN A 35 7.42 -10.11 11.32
N VAL A 36 7.48 -11.21 12.09
CA VAL A 36 6.33 -11.81 12.81
C VAL A 36 6.00 -11.02 14.09
N VAL A 37 5.89 -9.70 13.95
CA VAL A 37 5.47 -8.78 15.02
C VAL A 37 4.20 -8.10 14.54
N GLU A 38 3.16 -8.11 15.37
CA GLU A 38 1.83 -7.63 14.99
C GLU A 38 1.86 -6.21 14.41
N ARG A 39 2.62 -5.30 15.03
CA ARG A 39 2.74 -3.92 14.55
C ARG A 39 3.29 -3.81 13.12
N THR A 40 4.23 -4.67 12.73
CA THR A 40 4.83 -4.64 11.38
C THR A 40 3.89 -5.24 10.36
N ILE A 41 3.14 -6.27 10.72
CA ILE A 41 2.08 -6.85 9.89
C ILE A 41 0.99 -5.79 9.63
N ILE A 42 0.52 -5.10 10.66
CA ILE A 42 -0.50 -4.05 10.53
C ILE A 42 0.02 -2.90 9.65
N THR A 43 1.27 -2.50 9.85
CA THR A 43 1.91 -1.43 9.05
C THR A 43 1.94 -1.81 7.57
N ALA A 44 2.41 -3.01 7.24
CA ALA A 44 2.47 -3.47 5.85
C ALA A 44 1.08 -3.57 5.20
N LYS A 45 0.08 -4.07 5.94
CA LYS A 45 -1.31 -4.10 5.46
C LYS A 45 -1.85 -2.70 5.14
N LEU A 46 -1.52 -1.70 5.97
CA LEU A 46 -1.96 -0.32 5.73
C LEU A 46 -1.25 0.32 4.54
N VAL A 47 0.05 0.08 4.38
CA VAL A 47 0.80 0.51 3.19
C VAL A 47 0.21 -0.12 1.92
N ALA A 48 -0.02 -1.44 1.92
CA ALA A 48 -0.66 -2.13 0.80
C ALA A 48 -2.06 -1.57 0.50
N SER A 49 -2.84 -1.26 1.55
CA SER A 49 -4.17 -0.66 1.40
C SER A 49 -4.13 0.71 0.73
N GLY A 50 -3.14 1.55 1.05
CA GLY A 50 -2.94 2.84 0.38
C GLY A 50 -2.39 2.71 -1.04
N LEU A 51 -1.52 1.72 -1.28
CA LEU A 51 -0.93 1.47 -2.60
C LEU A 51 -1.97 0.98 -3.62
N PHE A 52 -2.90 0.12 -3.20
CA PHE A 52 -3.94 -0.47 -4.05
C PHE A 52 -5.33 0.14 -3.82
N SER A 53 -5.39 1.31 -3.15
CA SER A 53 -6.66 2.02 -2.98
C SER A 53 -7.19 2.44 -4.35
N LYS A 54 -8.51 2.35 -4.54
CA LYS A 54 -9.16 2.96 -5.71
C LYS A 54 -8.93 4.48 -5.68
N PRO A 55 -8.93 5.16 -6.84
CA PRO A 55 -9.07 6.61 -6.86
C PRO A 55 -10.26 7.01 -5.99
N PHE A 56 -10.14 8.08 -5.21
CA PHE A 56 -11.31 8.69 -4.61
C PHE A 56 -12.12 9.26 -5.78
N ASP A 57 -13.32 8.73 -6.01
CA ASP A 57 -14.30 9.38 -6.89
C ASP A 57 -14.53 10.79 -6.32
N ASN A 58 -13.99 11.80 -6.99
CA ASN A 58 -14.26 13.21 -6.73
C ASN A 58 -15.53 13.62 -7.47
#